data_AF-A0A4V6ML00-F1
#
_entry.id   AF-A0A4V6ML00-F1
#
_cell.length_a   1.000
_cell.length_b   1.000
_cell.length_c   1.000
_cell.angle_alpha   90.00
_cell.angle_beta   90.00
_cell.angle_gamma   90.00
#
_symmetry.space_group_name_H-M   'P 1'
#
loop_
_entity.id
_entity.type
_entity.pdbx_description
1 polymer ?
#
loop_
_entity_poly.entity_id
_entity_poly.type
_entity_poly.pdbx_seq_one_letter_code
_entity_poly.pdbx_strand_id
1 'polypeptide(L)'
;MQGSDKPSAGWGELVVVIAIALGLPIYSSFSALLAPAVERSFSAANLWGMVFYELVVLALLIPVLWFRGWTPQALGLQWQGRDIYPAIGLLMACIVACYPLRWLGAGMAEGVNPSLEAMVAGKLTLTAVVALSLVNPIFEEVFVCAYVIRVLQRRHSPAFAVNVSVAIRASYHLYQGPIGAISLVIVGLILGWWFARTGRLWPAIIAHGLMDLLALMAYA
;
A
#
# COMPACT_ATOMS: atom_id res chain seq x y z
N MET A 1 -10.78 -39.56 -8.52
CA MET A 1 -9.77 -38.53 -8.81
C MET A 1 -10.35 -37.17 -8.44
N GLN A 2 -9.96 -36.59 -7.30
CA GLN A 2 -10.21 -35.18 -6.97
C GLN A 2 -9.31 -34.80 -5.78
N GLY A 3 -8.01 -34.70 -6.05
CA GLY A 3 -7.09 -33.98 -5.18
C GLY A 3 -7.26 -32.50 -5.47
N SER A 4 -7.87 -31.76 -4.56
CA SER A 4 -7.92 -30.31 -4.64
C SER A 4 -6.52 -29.74 -4.37
N ASP A 5 -5.66 -29.69 -5.38
CA ASP A 5 -4.43 -28.92 -5.33
C ASP A 5 -4.80 -27.43 -5.38
N LYS A 6 -5.24 -26.91 -4.23
CA LYS A 6 -5.26 -25.47 -4.02
C LYS A 6 -3.81 -25.02 -4.22
N PRO A 7 -3.54 -24.05 -5.10
CA PRO A 7 -2.18 -23.66 -5.42
C PRO A 7 -1.48 -23.19 -4.15
N SER A 8 -0.55 -23.95 -3.59
CA SER A 8 0.11 -23.57 -2.34
C SER A 8 1.35 -22.74 -2.65
N ALA A 9 1.23 -21.42 -2.57
CA ALA A 9 2.41 -20.56 -2.54
C ALA A 9 3.24 -20.92 -1.31
N GLY A 10 4.50 -21.29 -1.52
CA GLY A 10 5.48 -21.44 -0.45
C GLY A 10 6.09 -20.09 -0.09
N TRP A 11 6.87 -20.03 0.99
CA TRP A 11 7.63 -18.84 1.39
C TRP A 11 8.52 -18.31 0.26
N GLY A 12 9.10 -19.19 -0.57
CA GLY A 12 9.90 -18.77 -1.73
C GLY A 12 9.10 -17.96 -2.76
N GLU A 13 7.87 -18.38 -3.09
CA GLU A 13 7.01 -17.64 -4.02
C GLU A 13 6.66 -16.26 -3.44
N LEU A 14 6.29 -16.22 -2.16
CA LEU A 14 5.99 -14.97 -1.45
C LEU A 14 7.15 -13.99 -1.52
N VAL A 15 8.37 -14.45 -1.17
CA VAL A 15 9.57 -13.61 -1.18
C VAL A 15 9.87 -13.11 -2.59
N VAL A 16 9.77 -13.96 -3.62
CA VAL A 16 10.05 -13.56 -5.01
C VAL A 16 9.02 -12.53 -5.49
N VAL A 17 7.73 -12.76 -5.28
CA VAL A 17 6.68 -11.83 -5.70
C VAL A 17 6.84 -10.48 -5.01
N ILE A 18 7.10 -10.47 -3.69
CA ILE A 18 7.30 -9.23 -2.93
C ILE A 18 8.61 -8.54 -3.28
N ALA A 19 9.69 -9.27 -3.55
CA ALA A 19 10.94 -8.69 -4.01
C ALA A 19 10.79 -7.99 -5.37
N ILE A 20 10.06 -8.61 -6.32
CA ILE A 20 9.78 -7.99 -7.62
C ILE A 20 8.86 -6.78 -7.46
N ALA A 21 7.80 -6.91 -6.66
CA ALA A 21 6.78 -5.87 -6.52
C ALA A 21 7.24 -4.66 -5.70
N LEU A 22 8.00 -4.89 -4.63
CA LEU A 22 8.27 -3.89 -3.61
C LEU A 22 9.75 -3.77 -3.27
N GLY A 23 10.63 -4.60 -3.83
CA GLY A 23 12.06 -4.54 -3.53
C GLY A 23 12.69 -3.18 -3.84
N LEU A 24 12.30 -2.56 -4.97
CA LEU A 24 12.77 -1.22 -5.32
C LEU A 24 12.17 -0.13 -4.41
N PRO A 25 10.84 -0.06 -4.17
CA PRO A 25 10.25 0.84 -3.17
C PRO A 25 10.85 0.69 -1.77
N ILE A 26 11.07 -0.53 -1.29
CA ILE A 26 11.71 -0.81 0.00
C ILE A 26 13.14 -0.25 0.00
N TYR A 27 13.95 -0.60 -0.99
CA TYR A 27 15.32 -0.10 -1.10
C TYR A 27 15.37 1.44 -1.13
N SER A 28 14.50 2.07 -1.92
CA SER A 28 14.37 3.52 -2.01
C SER A 28 14.03 4.14 -0.65
N SER A 29 13.06 3.55 0.06
CA SER A 29 12.62 4.02 1.37
C SER A 29 13.72 3.97 2.43
N PHE A 30 14.48 2.88 2.47
CA PHE A 30 15.64 2.74 3.36
C PHE A 30 16.79 3.68 2.97
N SER A 31 17.03 3.88 1.67
CA SER A 31 18.07 4.78 1.18
C SER A 31 17.78 6.24 1.58
N ALA A 32 16.52 6.66 1.46
CA ALA A 32 16.07 7.99 1.85
C ALA A 32 16.23 8.25 3.36
N LEU A 33 16.09 7.23 4.22
CA LEU A 33 16.33 7.36 5.66
C LEU A 33 17.80 7.69 5.98
N LEU A 34 18.72 7.24 5.13
CA LEU A 34 20.16 7.47 5.28
C LEU A 34 20.63 8.72 4.52
N ALA A 35 19.73 9.37 3.77
CA ALA A 35 20.06 10.55 2.99
C ALA A 35 20.39 11.74 3.91
N PRO A 36 21.35 12.60 3.53
CA PRO A 36 21.74 13.74 4.35
C PRO A 36 20.68 14.85 4.41
N ALA A 37 19.65 14.77 3.56
CA ALA A 37 18.57 15.73 3.47
C ALA A 37 17.28 15.02 3.04
N VAL A 38 16.14 15.64 3.36
CA VAL A 38 14.82 15.19 2.90
C VAL A 38 14.80 15.18 1.37
N GLU A 39 14.56 14.02 0.79
CA GLU A 39 14.37 13.89 -0.64
C GLU A 39 13.01 14.46 -1.06
N ARG A 40 13.01 15.28 -2.11
CA ARG A 40 11.78 15.78 -2.71
C ARG A 40 11.21 14.75 -3.68
N SER A 41 10.74 13.65 -3.13
CA SER A 41 10.33 12.47 -3.89
C SER A 41 9.02 12.67 -4.65
N PHE A 42 8.19 13.67 -4.31
CA PHE A 42 6.92 13.94 -4.98
C PHE A 42 7.02 15.08 -6.00
N SER A 43 7.25 14.75 -7.25
CA SER A 43 7.11 15.67 -8.40
C SER A 43 6.16 15.06 -9.43
N ALA A 44 5.61 15.86 -10.34
CA ALA A 44 4.74 15.33 -11.40
C ALA A 44 5.44 14.22 -12.22
N ALA A 45 6.75 14.35 -12.48
CA ALA A 45 7.54 13.33 -13.16
C ALA A 45 7.66 12.04 -12.33
N ASN A 46 7.94 12.15 -11.03
CA ASN A 46 8.05 10.99 -10.14
C ASN A 46 6.71 10.28 -9.97
N LEU A 47 5.60 11.00 -9.89
CA LEU A 47 4.26 10.41 -9.84
C LEU A 47 3.98 9.55 -11.08
N TRP A 48 4.26 10.07 -12.28
CA TRP A 48 4.15 9.30 -13.52
C TRP A 48 5.13 8.13 -13.58
N GLY A 49 6.35 8.31 -13.05
CA GLY A 49 7.33 7.23 -12.92
C GLY A 49 6.84 6.08 -12.04
N MET A 50 6.19 6.39 -10.91
CA MET A 50 5.58 5.39 -10.03
C MET A 50 4.41 4.68 -10.72
N VAL A 51 3.50 5.42 -11.35
CA VAL A 51 2.40 4.83 -12.13
C VAL A 51 2.93 3.89 -13.21
N PHE A 52 3.95 4.32 -13.97
CA PHE A 52 4.56 3.49 -15.00
C PHE A 52 5.20 2.23 -14.42
N TYR A 53 5.97 2.36 -13.34
CA TYR A 53 6.58 1.24 -12.62
C TYR A 53 5.54 0.21 -12.19
N GLU A 54 4.48 0.67 -11.52
CA GLU A 54 3.41 -0.19 -11.00
C GLU A 54 2.67 -0.92 -12.13
N LEU A 55 2.37 -0.24 -13.22
CA LEU A 55 1.72 -0.86 -14.39
C LEU A 55 2.60 -1.93 -15.04
N VAL A 56 3.91 -1.68 -15.16
CA VAL A 56 4.87 -2.67 -15.70
C VAL A 56 4.95 -3.88 -14.77
N VAL A 57 5.08 -3.66 -13.47
CA VAL A 57 5.15 -4.75 -12.49
C VAL A 57 3.85 -5.55 -12.43
N LEU A 58 2.69 -4.90 -12.49
CA LEU A 58 1.39 -5.57 -12.60
C LEU A 58 1.32 -6.41 -13.88
N ALA A 59 1.73 -5.86 -15.02
CA ALA A 59 1.76 -6.58 -16.29
C ALA A 59 2.67 -7.82 -16.24
N LEU A 60 3.77 -7.76 -15.48
CA LEU A 60 4.68 -8.89 -15.27
C LEU A 60 4.12 -9.93 -14.29
N LEU A 61 3.56 -9.51 -13.15
CA LEU A 61 3.18 -10.41 -12.06
C LEU A 61 1.76 -10.96 -12.19
N ILE A 62 0.81 -10.24 -12.80
CA ILE A 62 -0.57 -10.73 -12.96
C ILE A 62 -0.62 -12.07 -13.70
N PRO A 63 0.06 -12.27 -14.85
CA PRO A 63 0.08 -13.57 -15.52
C PRO A 63 0.67 -14.67 -14.64
N VAL A 64 1.78 -14.40 -13.95
CA VAL A 64 2.42 -15.35 -13.03
C VAL A 64 1.45 -15.76 -11.92
N LEU A 65 0.83 -14.78 -11.26
CA LEU A 65 -0.17 -15.01 -10.22
C LEU A 65 -1.37 -15.81 -10.74
N TRP A 66 -1.87 -15.49 -11.94
CA TRP A 66 -2.97 -16.22 -12.57
C TRP A 66 -2.63 -17.68 -12.82
N PHE A 67 -1.46 -17.99 -13.41
CA PHE A 67 -1.01 -19.37 -13.63
C PHE A 67 -0.72 -20.12 -12.32
N ARG A 68 -0.38 -19.39 -11.27
CA ARG A 68 -0.29 -19.90 -9.89
C ARG A 68 -1.66 -19.96 -9.20
N GLY A 69 -2.76 -19.72 -9.89
CA GLY A 69 -4.14 -19.83 -9.39
C GLY A 69 -4.57 -18.75 -8.39
N TRP A 70 -3.83 -17.65 -8.33
CA TRP A 70 -4.23 -16.41 -7.65
C TRP A 70 -5.13 -15.58 -8.56
N THR A 71 -6.37 -16.04 -8.73
CA THR A 71 -7.36 -15.33 -9.54
C THR A 71 -7.83 -14.04 -8.85
N PRO A 72 -8.43 -13.09 -9.59
CA PRO A 72 -9.04 -11.89 -9.00
C PRO A 72 -10.01 -12.23 -7.87
N GLN A 73 -10.77 -13.31 -8.01
CA GLN A 73 -11.69 -13.80 -6.96
C GLN A 73 -10.93 -14.30 -5.73
N ALA A 74 -9.81 -15.01 -5.90
CA ALA A 74 -8.98 -15.47 -4.79
C ALA A 74 -8.36 -14.32 -3.99
N LEU A 75 -8.06 -13.20 -4.67
CA LEU A 75 -7.53 -11.95 -4.13
C LEU A 75 -8.61 -10.97 -3.64
N GLY A 76 -9.90 -11.32 -3.74
CA GLY A 76 -10.99 -10.47 -3.24
C GLY A 76 -11.35 -9.28 -4.14
N LEU A 77 -10.95 -9.30 -5.42
CA LEU A 77 -11.24 -8.30 -6.43
C LEU A 77 -12.63 -8.50 -7.07
N GLN A 78 -13.65 -8.71 -6.25
CA GLN A 78 -15.05 -8.81 -6.70
C GLN A 78 -15.79 -7.52 -6.38
N TRP A 79 -15.86 -6.61 -7.35
CA TRP A 79 -16.52 -5.31 -7.19
C TRP A 79 -18.01 -5.47 -6.95
N GLN A 80 -18.55 -4.73 -5.99
CA GLN A 80 -19.98 -4.56 -5.79
C GLN A 80 -20.23 -3.10 -5.42
N GLY A 81 -21.26 -2.44 -5.99
CA GLY A 81 -21.51 -1.02 -5.72
C GLY A 81 -21.63 -0.66 -4.22
N ARG A 82 -22.06 -1.62 -3.39
CA ARG A 82 -22.09 -1.50 -1.92
C ARG A 82 -20.71 -1.40 -1.24
N ASP A 83 -19.61 -1.58 -1.97
CA ASP A 83 -18.24 -1.41 -1.46
C ASP A 83 -17.89 0.04 -1.12
N ILE A 84 -18.65 0.99 -1.64
CA ILE A 84 -18.49 2.42 -1.33
C ILE A 84 -18.75 2.69 0.16
N TYR A 85 -19.75 2.05 0.77
CA TYR A 85 -20.07 2.27 2.18
C TYR A 85 -18.94 1.86 3.15
N PRO A 86 -18.42 0.62 3.11
CA PRO A 86 -17.27 0.27 3.94
C PRO A 86 -16.01 1.02 3.53
N ALA A 87 -15.82 1.41 2.26
CA ALA A 87 -14.68 2.25 1.87
C ALA A 87 -14.67 3.59 2.60
N ILE A 88 -15.82 4.28 2.64
CA ILE A 88 -15.97 5.54 3.39
C ILE A 88 -15.73 5.28 4.88
N GLY A 89 -16.27 4.19 5.43
CA GLY A 89 -16.03 3.81 6.83
C GLY A 89 -14.54 3.58 7.15
N LEU A 90 -13.82 2.88 6.29
CA LEU A 90 -12.38 2.64 6.43
C LEU A 90 -11.57 3.93 6.30
N LEU A 91 -11.89 4.79 5.31
CA LEU A 91 -11.28 6.10 5.16
C LEU A 91 -11.42 6.93 6.44
N MET A 92 -12.64 7.02 6.98
CA MET A 92 -12.90 7.77 8.21
C MET A 92 -12.17 7.15 9.41
N ALA A 93 -12.14 5.83 9.52
CA ALA A 93 -11.39 5.14 10.58
C ALA A 93 -9.89 5.47 10.52
N CYS A 94 -9.29 5.45 9.32
CA CYS A 94 -7.90 5.83 9.11
C CYS A 94 -7.64 7.31 9.48
N ILE A 95 -8.49 8.23 9.00
CA ILE A 95 -8.36 9.66 9.32
C ILE A 95 -8.43 9.90 10.82
N VAL A 96 -9.44 9.35 11.50
CA VAL A 96 -9.63 9.53 12.94
C VAL A 96 -8.49 8.90 13.74
N ALA A 97 -8.06 7.68 13.38
CA ALA A 97 -7.00 6.98 14.09
C ALA A 97 -5.63 7.66 13.94
N CYS A 98 -5.35 8.25 12.77
CA CYS A 98 -4.10 8.97 12.52
C CYS A 98 -4.14 10.44 12.96
N TYR A 99 -5.31 11.02 13.24
CA TYR A 99 -5.43 12.44 13.60
C TYR A 99 -4.56 12.87 14.80
N PRO A 100 -4.50 12.12 15.92
CA PRO A 100 -3.66 12.49 17.06
C PRO A 100 -2.17 12.55 16.73
N LEU A 101 -1.70 11.75 15.76
CA LEU A 101 -0.29 11.67 15.37
C LEU A 101 0.22 12.98 14.76
N ARG A 102 -0.66 13.78 14.15
CA ARG A 102 -0.29 15.10 13.60
C ARG A 102 0.27 16.04 14.67
N TRP A 103 -0.31 15.99 15.88
CA TRP A 103 0.14 16.81 17.00
C TRP A 103 1.46 16.32 17.58
N LEU A 104 1.70 15.00 17.56
CA LEU A 104 2.97 14.40 17.99
C LEU A 104 4.11 14.75 17.03
N GLY A 105 3.84 14.84 15.74
CA GLY A 105 4.84 15.23 14.73
C GLY A 105 5.13 16.73 14.63
N ALA A 106 4.21 17.59 15.07
CA ALA A 106 4.27 19.04 14.83
C ALA A 106 5.51 19.77 15.40
N GLY A 107 6.20 19.17 16.36
CA GLY A 107 7.43 19.72 16.95
C GLY A 107 8.73 19.06 16.45
N MET A 108 8.64 18.08 15.56
CA MET A 108 9.81 17.34 15.07
C MET A 108 10.50 18.08 13.93
N ALA A 109 11.82 17.96 13.85
CA ALA A 109 12.58 18.51 12.73
C ALA A 109 12.21 17.81 11.42
N GLU A 110 12.12 18.56 10.32
CA GLU A 110 11.81 18.05 8.97
C GLU A 110 12.75 16.92 8.52
N GLY A 111 14.03 16.98 8.89
CA GLY A 111 14.99 15.91 8.60
C GLY A 111 14.74 14.60 9.36
N VAL A 112 13.90 14.61 10.40
CA VAL A 112 13.53 13.42 11.19
C VAL A 112 12.13 12.96 10.83
N ASN A 113 11.18 13.89 10.72
CA ASN A 113 9.80 13.60 10.38
C ASN A 113 9.32 14.56 9.28
N PRO A 114 9.64 14.26 8.01
CA PRO A 114 9.32 15.11 6.89
C PRO A 114 7.81 15.35 6.76
N SER A 115 7.42 16.61 6.60
CA SER A 115 6.09 16.97 6.14
C SER A 115 5.92 16.59 4.66
N LEU A 116 4.67 16.39 4.24
CA LEU A 116 4.39 16.16 2.82
C LEU A 116 4.85 17.35 1.96
N GLU A 117 4.71 18.57 2.48
CA GLU A 117 5.19 19.79 1.83
C GLU A 117 6.71 19.75 1.58
N ALA A 118 7.51 19.31 2.56
CA ALA A 118 8.96 19.18 2.40
C ALA A 118 9.37 18.14 1.35
N MET A 119 8.55 17.10 1.14
CA MET A 119 8.80 16.05 0.15
C MET A 119 8.27 16.39 -1.25
N VAL A 120 7.46 17.44 -1.40
CA VAL A 120 6.88 17.86 -2.69
C VAL A 120 7.83 18.81 -3.44
N ALA A 121 8.22 18.41 -4.64
CA ALA A 121 9.00 19.18 -5.59
C ALA A 121 8.10 19.91 -6.59
N GLY A 122 7.69 21.13 -6.21
CA GLY A 122 6.92 22.03 -7.06
C GLY A 122 5.45 21.64 -7.18
N LYS A 123 4.76 22.23 -8.17
CA LYS A 123 3.34 21.99 -8.38
C LYS A 123 3.12 20.63 -9.06
N LEU A 124 2.28 19.78 -8.45
CA LEU A 124 1.87 18.51 -9.04
C LEU A 124 0.85 18.76 -10.17
N THR A 125 0.75 17.86 -11.12
CA THR A 125 -0.33 17.95 -12.11
C THR A 125 -1.53 17.15 -11.63
N LEU A 126 -2.73 17.71 -11.79
CA LEU A 126 -3.98 17.04 -11.46
C LEU A 126 -4.07 15.64 -12.11
N THR A 127 -3.61 15.50 -13.36
CA THR A 127 -3.60 14.22 -14.07
C THR A 127 -2.67 13.19 -13.43
N ALA A 128 -1.47 13.59 -12.98
CA ALA A 128 -0.56 12.69 -12.30
C ALA A 128 -1.09 12.27 -10.92
N VAL A 129 -1.68 13.21 -10.16
CA VAL A 129 -2.29 12.93 -8.86
C VAL A 129 -3.44 11.94 -9.00
N VAL A 130 -4.35 12.17 -9.95
CA VAL A 130 -5.48 11.25 -10.20
C VAL A 130 -4.98 9.89 -10.68
N ALA A 131 -4.00 9.83 -11.58
CA ALA A 131 -3.45 8.58 -12.08
C ALA A 131 -2.82 7.75 -10.94
N LEU A 132 -1.97 8.38 -10.11
CA LEU A 132 -1.36 7.72 -8.96
C LEU A 132 -2.43 7.21 -7.98
N SER A 133 -3.40 8.06 -7.62
CA SER A 133 -4.47 7.74 -6.66
C SER A 133 -5.43 6.66 -7.16
N LEU A 134 -5.31 6.21 -8.40
CA LEU A 134 -6.06 5.09 -8.96
C LEU A 134 -5.19 3.83 -9.09
N VAL A 135 -3.93 3.96 -9.50
CA VAL A 135 -3.05 2.82 -9.78
C VAL A 135 -2.35 2.31 -8.53
N ASN A 136 -1.73 3.20 -7.73
CA ASN A 136 -1.00 2.84 -6.53
C ASN A 136 -1.84 2.07 -5.50
N PRO A 137 -3.07 2.47 -5.15
CA PRO A 137 -3.86 1.70 -4.19
C PRO A 137 -4.24 0.31 -4.72
N ILE A 138 -4.47 0.15 -6.02
CA ILE A 138 -4.68 -1.19 -6.60
C ILE A 138 -3.41 -2.01 -6.46
N PHE A 139 -2.26 -1.45 -6.82
CA PHE A 139 -0.97 -2.10 -6.75
C PHE A 139 -0.65 -2.58 -5.33
N GLU A 140 -0.66 -1.66 -4.36
CA GLU A 140 -0.29 -1.96 -2.99
C GLU A 140 -1.28 -2.90 -2.31
N GLU A 141 -2.59 -2.66 -2.45
CA GLU A 141 -3.57 -3.51 -1.79
C GLU A 141 -3.59 -4.92 -2.41
N VAL A 142 -3.30 -5.09 -3.71
CA VAL A 142 -3.19 -6.43 -4.32
C VAL A 142 -2.00 -7.21 -3.75
N PHE A 143 -0.81 -6.62 -3.69
CA PHE A 143 0.39 -7.34 -3.26
C PHE A 143 0.52 -7.42 -1.73
N VAL A 144 0.34 -6.30 -1.04
CA VAL A 144 0.61 -6.19 0.39
C VAL A 144 -0.57 -6.68 1.22
N CYS A 145 -1.79 -6.29 0.85
CA CYS A 145 -2.97 -6.65 1.61
C CYS A 145 -3.50 -8.02 1.16
N ALA A 146 -3.91 -8.18 -0.10
CA ALA A 146 -4.52 -9.41 -0.56
C ALA A 146 -3.53 -10.58 -0.62
N TYR A 147 -2.47 -10.46 -1.41
CA TYR A 147 -1.58 -11.59 -1.69
C TYR A 147 -0.85 -12.08 -0.43
N VAL A 148 -0.13 -11.21 0.30
CA VAL A 148 0.59 -11.59 1.53
C VAL A 148 -0.36 -12.21 2.56
N ILE A 149 -1.48 -11.55 2.87
CA ILE A 149 -2.39 -12.05 3.92
C ILE A 149 -2.95 -13.41 3.51
N ARG A 150 -3.37 -13.57 2.25
CA ARG A 150 -3.98 -14.80 1.76
C ARG A 150 -2.99 -15.96 1.66
N VAL A 151 -1.73 -15.69 1.34
CA VAL A 151 -0.64 -16.68 1.36
C VAL A 151 -0.42 -17.16 2.80
N LEU A 152 -0.25 -16.23 3.74
CA LEU A 152 0.12 -16.54 5.12
C LEU A 152 -1.02 -17.16 5.94
N GLN A 153 -2.27 -16.73 5.73
CA GLN A 153 -3.45 -17.29 6.40
C GLN A 153 -3.67 -18.79 6.13
N ARG A 154 -3.00 -19.36 5.11
CA ARG A 154 -3.06 -20.81 4.85
C ARG A 154 -2.25 -21.63 5.85
N ARG A 155 -1.27 -21.02 6.51
CA ARG A 155 -0.35 -21.71 7.45
C ARG A 155 -0.25 -21.03 8.82
N HIS A 156 -0.76 -19.81 8.96
CA HIS A 156 -0.63 -18.98 10.15
C HIS A 156 -1.95 -18.30 10.51
N SER A 157 -2.01 -17.72 11.71
CA SER A 157 -3.19 -16.99 12.16
C SER A 157 -3.42 -15.71 11.33
N PRO A 158 -4.66 -15.22 11.24
CA PRO A 158 -4.95 -13.92 10.63
C PRO A 158 -4.13 -12.77 11.22
N ALA A 159 -3.91 -12.78 12.54
CA ALA A 159 -3.10 -11.77 13.21
C ALA A 159 -1.65 -11.79 12.72
N PHE A 160 -1.03 -12.97 12.59
CA PHE A 160 0.32 -13.08 12.05
C PHE A 160 0.39 -12.56 10.60
N ALA A 161 -0.56 -12.98 9.76
CA ALA A 161 -0.61 -12.58 8.36
C ALA A 161 -0.76 -11.06 8.18
N VAL A 162 -1.64 -10.42 8.96
CA VAL A 162 -1.83 -8.97 8.97
C VAL A 162 -0.56 -8.25 9.45
N ASN A 163 0.08 -8.70 10.54
CA ASN A 163 1.28 -8.04 11.03
C ASN A 163 2.46 -8.13 10.04
N VAL A 164 2.62 -9.24 9.32
CA VAL A 164 3.63 -9.34 8.25
C VAL A 164 3.31 -8.39 7.09
N SER A 165 2.04 -8.34 6.67
CA SER A 165 1.56 -7.38 5.65
C SER A 165 1.86 -5.93 6.05
N VAL A 166 1.57 -5.57 7.31
CA VAL A 166 1.85 -4.24 7.87
C VAL A 166 3.34 -3.94 7.96
N ALA A 167 4.16 -4.90 8.35
CA ALA A 167 5.61 -4.74 8.38
C ALA A 167 6.18 -4.47 6.99
N ILE A 168 5.69 -5.19 5.97
CA ILE A 168 6.05 -4.94 4.57
C ILE A 168 5.62 -3.52 4.17
N ARG A 169 4.39 -3.09 4.50
CA ARG A 169 3.92 -1.71 4.25
C ARG A 169 4.82 -0.65 4.85
N ALA A 170 5.10 -0.77 6.15
CA ALA A 170 5.95 0.16 6.85
C ALA A 170 7.35 0.23 6.19
N SER A 171 7.89 -0.90 5.73
CA SER A 171 9.24 -0.98 5.16
C SER A 171 9.45 -0.16 3.89
N TYR A 172 8.43 0.01 3.04
CA TYR A 172 8.51 0.89 1.87
C TYR A 172 8.04 2.33 2.13
N HIS A 173 7.66 2.66 3.37
CA HIS A 173 7.27 4.02 3.79
C HIS A 173 8.13 4.64 4.91
N LEU A 174 9.25 4.01 5.29
CA LEU A 174 10.17 4.55 6.31
C LEU A 174 10.69 5.95 5.99
N TYR A 175 10.79 6.32 4.70
CA TYR A 175 11.21 7.66 4.27
C TYR A 175 10.32 8.80 4.80
N GLN A 176 9.11 8.50 5.27
CA GLN A 176 8.18 9.49 5.84
C GLN A 176 8.48 9.82 7.31
N GLY A 177 9.55 9.26 7.87
CA GLY A 177 9.92 9.43 9.28
C GLY A 177 9.07 8.60 10.24
N PRO A 178 9.31 8.70 11.55
CA PRO A 178 8.72 7.82 12.55
C PRO A 178 7.20 8.02 12.69
N ILE A 179 6.70 9.25 12.62
CA ILE A 179 5.24 9.50 12.73
C ILE A 179 4.53 9.06 11.45
N GLY A 180 5.15 9.27 10.29
CA GLY A 180 4.70 8.70 9.02
C GLY A 180 4.59 7.17 9.12
N ALA A 181 5.68 6.49 9.48
CA ALA A 181 5.70 5.03 9.60
C ALA A 181 4.64 4.49 10.57
N ILE A 182 4.44 5.11 11.74
CA ILE A 182 3.38 4.72 12.68
C ILE A 182 1.99 4.93 12.08
N SER A 183 1.77 6.04 11.36
CA SER A 183 0.51 6.29 10.65
C SER A 183 0.23 5.18 9.63
N LEU A 184 1.24 4.72 8.90
CA LEU A 184 1.10 3.64 7.92
C LEU A 184 0.91 2.27 8.58
N VAL A 185 1.47 2.06 9.78
CA VAL A 185 1.16 0.87 10.61
C VAL A 185 -0.32 0.85 10.97
N ILE A 186 -0.88 1.99 11.43
CA ILE A 186 -2.31 2.10 11.78
C ILE A 186 -3.19 1.84 10.56
N VAL A 187 -2.91 2.51 9.43
CA VAL A 187 -3.65 2.31 8.18
C VAL A 187 -3.57 0.86 7.72
N GLY A 188 -2.38 0.27 7.70
CA GLY A 188 -2.17 -1.12 7.31
C GLY A 188 -2.92 -2.10 8.21
N LEU A 189 -2.98 -1.86 9.52
CA LEU A 189 -3.76 -2.67 10.45
C LEU A 189 -5.26 -2.59 10.15
N ILE A 190 -5.79 -1.39 9.91
CA ILE A 190 -7.22 -1.17 9.61
C ILE A 190 -7.60 -1.89 8.30
N LEU A 191 -6.87 -1.62 7.22
CA LEU A 191 -7.15 -2.19 5.90
C LEU A 191 -6.87 -3.71 5.85
N GLY A 192 -5.76 -4.13 6.44
CA GLY A 192 -5.36 -5.54 6.53
C GLY A 192 -6.36 -6.37 7.33
N TRP A 193 -6.85 -5.89 8.48
CA TRP A 193 -7.88 -6.58 9.24
C TRP A 193 -9.23 -6.62 8.52
N TRP A 194 -9.61 -5.55 7.83
CA TRP A 194 -10.79 -5.54 6.98
C TRP A 194 -10.73 -6.66 5.95
N PHE A 195 -9.62 -6.75 5.19
CA PHE A 195 -9.43 -7.80 4.20
C PHE A 195 -9.37 -9.19 4.84
N ALA A 196 -8.60 -9.37 5.91
CA ALA A 196 -8.45 -10.65 6.60
C ALA A 196 -9.78 -11.22 7.11
N ARG A 197 -10.75 -10.37 7.46
CA ARG A 197 -12.08 -10.77 7.94
C ARG A 197 -13.10 -10.95 6.81
N THR A 198 -13.09 -10.06 5.82
CA THR A 198 -14.15 -10.01 4.82
C THR A 198 -13.78 -10.70 3.50
N GLY A 199 -12.48 -10.80 3.20
CA GLY A 199 -11.98 -11.24 1.91
C GLY A 199 -12.29 -10.27 0.76
N ARG A 200 -12.68 -9.03 1.05
CA ARG A 200 -13.09 -8.03 0.04
C ARG A 200 -12.06 -6.91 -0.05
N LEU A 201 -11.41 -6.77 -1.20
CA LEU A 201 -10.29 -5.85 -1.37
C LEU A 201 -10.72 -4.44 -1.82
N TRP A 202 -11.78 -4.34 -2.61
CA TRP A 202 -12.24 -3.06 -3.17
C TRP A 202 -12.49 -1.94 -2.14
N PRO A 203 -13.10 -2.20 -0.97
CA PRO A 203 -13.23 -1.16 0.04
C PRO A 203 -11.90 -0.58 0.52
N ALA A 204 -10.87 -1.43 0.66
CA ALA A 204 -9.53 -0.98 1.03
C ALA A 204 -8.86 -0.19 -0.10
N ILE A 205 -8.97 -0.65 -1.36
CA ILE A 205 -8.46 0.06 -2.54
C ILE A 205 -9.07 1.47 -2.63
N ILE A 206 -10.39 1.59 -2.50
CA ILE A 206 -11.06 2.89 -2.58
C ILE A 206 -10.63 3.79 -1.42
N ALA A 207 -10.61 3.27 -0.19
CA ALA A 207 -10.20 4.04 0.98
C ALA A 207 -8.76 4.55 0.83
N HIS A 208 -7.86 3.69 0.37
CA HIS A 208 -6.47 4.03 0.08
C HIS A 208 -6.36 5.09 -1.01
N GLY A 209 -6.98 4.88 -2.18
CA GLY A 209 -6.93 5.87 -3.26
C GLY A 209 -7.53 7.22 -2.90
N LEU A 210 -8.57 7.25 -2.06
CA LEU A 210 -9.11 8.51 -1.53
C LEU A 210 -8.13 9.19 -0.55
N MET A 211 -7.38 8.43 0.26
CA MET A 211 -6.33 9.00 1.11
C MET A 211 -5.22 9.63 0.26
N ASP A 212 -4.76 8.95 -0.79
CA ASP A 212 -3.73 9.48 -1.70
C ASP A 212 -4.22 10.74 -2.40
N LEU A 213 -5.44 10.71 -2.93
CA LEU A 213 -6.05 11.84 -3.61
C LEU A 213 -6.17 13.03 -2.66
N LEU A 214 -6.69 12.84 -1.45
CA LEU A 214 -6.85 13.92 -0.48
C LEU A 214 -5.51 14.50 -0.04
N ALA A 215 -4.49 13.66 0.12
CA ALA A 215 -3.14 14.10 0.52
C ALA A 215 -2.46 14.93 -0.59
N LEU A 216 -2.54 14.47 -1.83
CA LEU A 216 -1.80 15.07 -2.96
C LEU A 216 -2.55 16.21 -3.67
N MET A 217 -3.90 16.22 -3.62
CA MET A 217 -4.71 17.25 -4.28
C MET A 217 -4.42 18.66 -3.76
N ALA A 218 -3.98 18.80 -2.51
CA ALA A 218 -3.58 20.09 -1.94
C ALA A 218 -2.36 20.72 -2.65
N TYR A 219 -1.61 19.94 -3.43
CA TYR A 219 -0.40 20.37 -4.13
C TYR A 219 -0.54 20.36 -5.67
N ALA A 220 -1.76 20.14 -6.19
CA ALA A 220 -2.08 20.02 -7.61
C ALA A 220 -2.49 21.33 -8.31
#